data_AF-A0A5S9MD48-F1
#
_entry.id   AF-A0A5S9MD48-F1
#
_cell.length_a   1.000
_cell.length_b   1.000
_cell.length_c   1.000
_cell.angle_alpha   90.00
_cell.angle_beta   90.00
_cell.angle_gamma   90.00
#
_symmetry.space_group_name_H-M   'P 1'
#
loop_
_entity.id
_entity.type
_entity.pdbx_description
1 polymer ?
#
loop_
_entity_poly.entity_id
_entity_poly.type
_entity_poly.pdbx_seq_one_letter_code
_entity_poly.pdbx_strand_id
1 'polypeptide(L)'
;MPFFYYPHHAKIPFLIGIAGSVAVGKSTTARIIETLLSRLGDGLKVSLVTTDGFLYPQKELKDRGLMEKKGFPESYDVKALLSFF
;
A
#
# COMPACT_ATOMS: atom_id res chain seq x y z
N MET A 1 8.89 -16.55 -42.30
CA MET A 1 7.73 -16.31 -41.40
C MET A 1 8.26 -15.69 -40.12
N PRO A 2 7.93 -14.42 -39.77
CA PRO A 2 8.32 -13.90 -38.48
C PRO A 2 7.29 -14.37 -37.43
N PHE A 3 7.75 -15.22 -36.52
CA PHE A 3 7.04 -15.52 -35.28
C PHE A 3 7.07 -14.24 -34.42
N PHE A 4 5.93 -13.56 -34.32
CA PHE A 4 5.75 -12.47 -33.36
C PHE A 4 5.76 -13.07 -31.95
N TYR A 5 6.82 -12.79 -31.19
CA TYR A 5 6.93 -13.12 -29.78
C TYR A 5 5.91 -12.25 -29.02
N TYR A 6 4.77 -12.82 -28.62
CA TYR A 6 3.86 -12.15 -27.70
C TYR A 6 4.59 -11.98 -26.37
N PRO A 7 4.80 -10.75 -25.86
CA PRO A 7 5.38 -10.59 -24.54
C PRO A 7 4.47 -11.30 -23.54
N HIS A 8 5.05 -12.14 -22.68
CA HIS A 8 4.38 -12.70 -21.53
C HIS A 8 3.56 -11.59 -20.86
N HIS A 9 2.24 -11.75 -20.78
CA HIS A 9 1.39 -10.86 -19.99
C HIS A 9 1.90 -10.88 -18.54
N ALA A 10 2.68 -9.87 -18.16
CA ALA A 10 3.10 -9.68 -16.79
C ALA A 10 1.81 -9.59 -15.94
N LYS A 11 1.70 -10.43 -14.91
CA LYS A 11 0.56 -10.38 -13.99
C LYS A 11 0.65 -9.06 -13.22
N ILE A 12 -0.20 -8.11 -13.58
CA ILE A 12 -0.34 -6.85 -12.85
C ILE A 12 -1.08 -7.16 -11.54
N PRO A 13 -0.56 -6.73 -10.36
CA PRO A 13 -1.22 -6.97 -9.09
C PRO A 13 -2.56 -6.21 -9.01
N PHE A 14 -3.54 -6.80 -8.33
CA PHE A 14 -4.80 -6.12 -8.02
C PHE A 14 -4.67 -5.38 -6.68
N LEU A 15 -4.94 -4.08 -6.67
CA LEU A 15 -4.80 -3.23 -5.48
C LEU A 15 -6.15 -2.99 -4.81
N ILE A 16 -6.22 -3.22 -3.48
CA ILE A 16 -7.39 -2.92 -2.65
C ILE A 16 -7.01 -1.82 -1.65
N GLY A 17 -7.58 -0.62 -1.83
CA GLY A 17 -7.39 0.50 -0.91
C GLY A 17 -8.39 0.46 0.25
N ILE A 18 -7.89 0.54 1.49
CA ILE A 18 -8.73 0.60 2.71
C ILE A 18 -8.50 1.94 3.40
N ALA A 19 -9.50 2.81 3.35
CA ALA A 19 -9.47 4.16 3.91
C ALA A 19 -10.50 4.36 5.04
N GLY A 20 -10.39 5.46 5.78
CA GLY A 20 -11.25 5.78 6.93
C GLY A 20 -10.51 6.46 8.08
N SER A 21 -11.25 6.90 9.10
CA SER A 21 -10.71 7.63 10.26
C SER A 21 -9.70 6.83 11.09
N VAL A 22 -8.93 7.53 11.93
CA VAL A 22 -8.06 6.89 12.93
C VAL A 22 -8.92 6.03 13.87
N ALA A 23 -8.42 4.87 14.26
CA ALA A 23 -9.09 3.90 15.14
C ALA A 23 -10.42 3.27 14.64
N VAL A 24 -10.88 3.56 13.41
CA VAL A 24 -12.12 2.96 12.85
C VAL A 24 -12.02 1.45 12.51
N GLY A 25 -10.85 0.83 12.71
CA GLY A 25 -10.65 -0.60 12.47
C GLY A 25 -10.10 -0.98 11.09
N LYS A 26 -9.54 -0.03 10.32
CA LYS A 26 -8.94 -0.31 8.99
C LYS A 26 -7.98 -1.51 8.98
N SER A 27 -7.02 -1.53 9.91
CA SER A 27 -6.02 -2.60 9.99
C SER A 27 -6.65 -3.95 10.35
N THR A 28 -7.74 -3.95 11.13
CA THR A 28 -8.51 -5.16 11.45
C THR A 28 -9.19 -5.69 10.20
N THR A 29 -9.94 -4.84 9.48
CA THR A 29 -10.61 -5.22 8.24
C THR A 29 -9.62 -5.70 7.18
N ALA A 30 -8.48 -5.03 7.03
CA ALA A 30 -7.45 -5.39 6.07
C ALA A 30 -6.88 -6.80 6.30
N ARG A 31 -6.61 -7.16 7.56
CA ARG A 31 -6.13 -8.50 7.93
C ARG A 31 -7.19 -9.59 7.70
N ILE A 32 -8.46 -9.27 7.92
CA ILE A 32 -9.56 -10.21 7.63
C ILE A 32 -9.63 -10.46 6.11
N ILE A 33 -9.61 -9.40 5.30
CA ILE A 33 -9.62 -9.52 3.83
C ILE A 33 -8.40 -10.32 3.35
N GLU A 34 -7.20 -10.01 3.84
CA GLU A 34 -5.97 -10.76 3.53
C GLU A 34 -6.11 -12.25 3.85
N THR A 35 -6.64 -12.58 5.04
CA THR A 35 -6.85 -13.97 5.47
C THR A 35 -7.85 -14.70 4.58
N LEU A 36 -8.96 -14.04 4.20
CA LEU A 36 -9.98 -14.64 3.34
C LEU A 36 -9.46 -14.85 1.92
N LEU A 37 -8.81 -13.86 1.32
CA LEU A 37 -8.23 -13.95 -0.03
C LEU A 37 -7.13 -15.01 -0.10
N SER A 38 -6.29 -15.11 0.92
CA SER A 38 -5.21 -16.12 0.96
C SER A 38 -5.73 -17.56 0.96
N ARG A 39 -6.99 -17.78 1.34
CA ARG A 39 -7.62 -19.11 1.37
C ARG A 39 -8.44 -19.43 0.12
N LEU A 40 -8.71 -18.44 -0.74
CA LEU A 40 -9.64 -18.58 -1.87
C LEU A 40 -9.04 -19.27 -3.09
N GLY A 41 -7.71 -19.36 -3.22
CA GLY A 41 -7.11 -20.03 -4.37
C GLY A 41 -5.66 -20.44 -4.14
N ASP A 42 -5.34 -21.67 -4.55
CA ASP A 42 -3.97 -22.16 -4.60
C ASP A 42 -3.12 -21.24 -5.48
N GLY A 43 -2.08 -20.64 -4.88
CA GLY A 43 -1.13 -19.77 -5.57
C GLY A 43 -1.51 -18.29 -5.64
N LEU A 44 -2.60 -17.84 -5.01
CA LEU A 44 -2.88 -16.40 -4.85
C LEU A 44 -1.91 -15.80 -3.83
N LYS A 45 -1.01 -14.92 -4.27
CA LYS A 45 -0.13 -14.16 -3.38
C LYS A 45 -0.86 -12.90 -2.92
N VAL A 46 -1.14 -12.83 -1.63
CA VAL A 46 -1.75 -11.65 -0.99
C VAL A 46 -0.70 -11.01 -0.08
N SER A 47 -0.65 -9.68 -0.04
CA SER A 47 0.26 -8.95 0.83
C SER A 47 -0.44 -7.69 1.35
N LEU A 48 -0.31 -7.43 2.65
CA LEU A 48 -0.80 -6.23 3.30
C LEU A 48 0.31 -5.18 3.44
N VAL A 49 0.06 -3.98 2.93
CA VAL A 49 0.95 -2.81 3.06
C VAL A 49 0.17 -1.67 3.72
N THR A 50 0.79 -0.98 4.69
CA THR A 50 0.21 0.20 5.35
C THR A 50 0.87 1.47 4.82
N THR A 51 0.08 2.55 4.71
CA THR A 51 0.59 3.87 4.30
C THR A 51 1.51 4.49 5.34
N ASP A 52 1.42 4.07 6.60
CA ASP A 52 2.23 4.58 7.72
C ASP A 52 3.73 4.36 7.50
N GLY A 53 4.12 3.34 6.71
CA GLY A 53 5.51 3.09 6.32
C GLY A 53 6.10 4.18 5.42
N PHE A 54 5.26 5.05 4.86
CA PHE A 54 5.64 6.17 4.01
C PHE A 54 5.57 7.51 4.74
N LEU A 55 5.35 7.52 6.05
CA LEU A 55 5.49 8.75 6.85
C LEU A 55 6.95 9.22 6.84
N TYR A 56 7.16 10.53 6.78
CA TYR A 56 8.51 11.06 6.96
C TYR A 56 9.08 10.65 8.33
N PRO A 57 10.40 10.42 8.43
CA PRO A 57 11.06 10.17 9.70
C PRO A 57 10.79 11.30 10.70
N GLN A 58 10.79 10.99 11.99
CA GLN A 58 10.48 11.97 13.05
C GLN A 58 11.37 13.23 12.97
N LYS A 59 12.64 13.08 12.62
CA LYS A 59 13.57 14.20 12.43
C LYS A 59 13.05 15.15 11.34
N GLU A 60 12.66 14.61 10.20
CA GLU A 60 12.19 15.38 9.07
C GLU A 60 10.81 16.02 9.31
N LEU A 61 9.92 15.31 10.03
CA LEU A 61 8.66 15.91 10.49
C LEU A 61 8.89 17.11 11.42
N LYS A 62 9.90 17.06 12.30
CA LYS A 62 10.27 18.20 13.15
C LYS A 62 10.87 19.33 12.34
N ASP A 63 11.82 19.04 11.46
CA ASP A 63 12.49 20.04 10.62
C ASP A 63 11.50 20.77 9.70
N ARG A 64 10.43 20.08 9.27
CA ARG A 64 9.34 20.64 8.44
C ARG A 64 8.17 21.25 9.23
N GLY A 65 8.18 21.18 10.57
CA GLY A 65 7.07 21.68 11.41
C GLY A 65 5.76 20.88 11.25
N LEU A 66 5.83 19.61 10.86
CA LEU A 66 4.69 18.75 10.54
C LEU A 66 4.31 17.78 11.66
N MET A 67 4.91 17.89 12.85
CA MET A 67 4.64 17.00 13.99
C MET A 67 3.16 16.94 14.37
N GLU A 68 2.49 18.08 14.46
CA GLU A 68 1.05 18.19 14.78
C GLU A 68 0.14 17.70 13.63
N LYS A 69 0.70 17.60 12.41
CA LYS A 69 0.01 17.12 11.21
C LYS A 69 0.37 15.67 10.89
N LYS A 70 0.96 14.93 11.83
CA LYS A 70 1.26 13.51 11.62
C LYS A 70 -0.01 12.75 11.28
N GLY A 71 -0.02 12.11 10.11
CA GLY A 71 -1.18 11.39 9.57
C GLY A 71 -1.99 12.19 8.54
N PHE A 72 -1.71 13.47 8.34
CA PHE A 72 -2.24 14.26 7.21
C PHE A 72 -1.39 14.04 5.95
N PRO A 73 -1.93 14.26 4.74
CA PRO A 73 -1.24 14.00 3.46
C PRO A 73 0.18 14.59 3.38
N GLU A 74 0.40 15.78 3.93
CA GLU A 74 1.69 16.49 3.90
C GLU A 74 2.79 15.79 4.73
N SER A 75 2.40 14.92 5.67
CA SER A 75 3.32 14.16 6.53
C SER A 75 3.85 12.87 5.88
N TYR A 76 3.41 12.55 4.65
CA TYR A 76 3.84 11.36 3.90
C TYR A 76 4.77 11.71 2.73
N ASP A 77 5.71 10.79 2.46
CA ASP A 77 6.45 10.76 1.20
C ASP A 77 5.58 10.11 0.11
N VAL A 78 4.77 10.95 -0.54
CA VAL A 78 3.89 10.54 -1.63
C VAL A 78 4.68 10.00 -2.83
N LYS A 79 5.92 10.46 -3.06
CA LYS A 79 6.74 9.97 -4.17
C LYS A 79 7.20 8.54 -3.91
N ALA A 80 7.65 8.25 -2.69
CA ALA A 80 8.00 6.90 -2.28
C ALA A 80 6.78 5.96 -2.34
N LEU A 81 5.60 6.44 -1.92
CA LEU A 81 4.35 5.68 -2.02
C LEU A 81 3.98 5.34 -3.47
N LEU A 82 4.03 6.32 -4.38
CA LEU A 82 3.71 6.09 -5.80
C LEU A 82 4.75 5.24 -6.53
N SER A 83 6.00 5.22 -6.07
CA SER A 83 7.05 4.39 -6.67
C SER A 83 7.03 2.93 -6.17
N PHE A 84 6.29 2.66 -5.09
CA PHE A 84 6.18 1.33 -4.50
C PHE A 84 5.14 0.45 -5.22
N PHE A 85 4.04 1.05 -5.68
CA PHE A 85 2.98 0.37 -6.42
C PHE A 85 3.26 0.37 -7.93
#